data_AF-A0A1B0C8Z4-F1
#
_entry.id   AF-A0A1B0C8Z4-F1
#
_cell.length_a   1.000
_cell.length_b   1.000
_cell.length_c   1.000
_cell.angle_alpha   90.00
_cell.angle_beta   90.00
_cell.angle_gamma   90.00
#
_symmetry.space_group_name_H-M   'P 1'
#
loop_
_entity.id
_entity.type
_entity.pdbx_description
1 polymer ?
#
loop_
_entity_poly.entity_id
_entity_poly.type
_entity_poly.pdbx_seq_one_letter_code
_entity_poly.pdbx_strand_id
1 'polypeptide(L)'
;MNCNRLATKSLLNLASKSPVGHVFRHGTHTTSYNEDDGTVKLFLRGRPVIFHAPTDVRDSYDISKVNPAPSRKLRLDWVYGYRGRDCRANLHQMPTGEMAYFVAAAVVLYNAEEQTQRHYLGHTDDVRSLAVHPNKLLVATGQCAGHERRDGMPHIRVWNSVSLTTVSVIGVGEFAGSVNCLSFSRADAGAYLVAVDDAPDRTISVWEWQRGEKGHRITETKCSVDTIVGAEFHPLDRNQIVTIGKNHICFWTLDQGGALYKRMGVRVHDGSIFSLCALKDGGIVSGGGKDGRLVLFDADLNVLGAQAAIEPHFGGIRVVSEGRGTQLLVGTTRNCILTGSLELGLSPVVMGHTDELWGLATHPTLPHFVTGGRDRLLQMWDSLSHSVVWSKDIGEQVQSCCFSPMGETICVGGVSGRWMTFDSTTRELLDEHVDGQEAIQVVRFSPDGTFLALGSRDNGIYVYQVNGNGRRYSKIGKCSGHSSFVTHLDWSEDSKVFRTNSGDYELLFWNPTTCRQMTNPSSLRDNAWATHSCTLTFESLGIWPENADGTDVNTAARSHDAKLMATGDDWGKVKLYSYPACQPKVRNNSRRKSFSAIS
;
A
#
# COMPACT_ATOMS: atom_id res chain seq x y z
N MET A 1 2.06 49.45 -1.28
CA MET A 1 0.79 50.22 -1.31
C MET A 1 -0.21 49.50 -0.44
N ASN A 2 -0.66 50.15 0.63
CA ASN A 2 -1.65 49.65 1.58
C ASN A 2 -3.02 49.51 0.93
N CYS A 3 -3.78 48.46 1.27
CA CYS A 3 -5.22 48.56 1.38
C CYS A 3 -5.78 47.55 2.38
N ASN A 4 -6.01 48.03 3.61
CA ASN A 4 -6.97 47.50 4.58
C ASN A 4 -8.40 47.79 4.11
N ARG A 5 -9.37 46.95 4.51
CA ARG A 5 -10.79 47.23 4.87
C ARG A 5 -11.54 45.88 4.85
N LEU A 6 -12.49 45.52 5.71
CA LEU A 6 -13.10 46.08 6.92
C LEU A 6 -13.93 44.93 7.51
N ALA A 7 -13.82 44.68 8.81
CA ALA A 7 -14.69 43.75 9.54
C ALA A 7 -15.95 44.49 9.99
N THR A 8 -17.13 43.95 9.66
CA THR A 8 -18.42 44.38 10.23
C THR A 8 -18.85 43.40 11.31
N LYS A 9 -18.76 43.84 12.57
CA LYS A 9 -19.40 43.21 13.73
C LYS A 9 -20.90 43.55 13.70
N SER A 10 -21.75 42.54 13.83
CA SER A 10 -23.15 42.73 14.23
C SER A 10 -23.30 42.34 15.70
N LEU A 11 -23.80 43.28 16.49
CA LEU A 11 -24.20 43.15 17.89
C LEU A 11 -25.68 42.80 17.93
N LEU A 12 -26.05 41.70 18.57
CA LEU A 12 -27.34 41.54 19.23
C LEU A 12 -27.24 40.37 20.24
N ASN A 13 -26.93 40.74 21.48
CA ASN A 13 -27.17 39.93 22.66
C ASN A 13 -28.62 40.15 23.09
N LEU A 14 -29.44 39.09 23.12
CA LEU A 14 -30.55 39.00 24.06
C LEU A 14 -30.33 37.77 24.95
N ALA A 15 -30.26 38.02 26.25
CA ALA A 15 -30.06 37.04 27.29
C ALA A 15 -31.27 36.11 27.42
N SER A 16 -31.02 34.81 27.50
CA SER A 16 -31.92 33.86 28.18
C SER A 16 -31.06 32.94 29.07
N LYS A 17 -31.59 32.65 30.26
CA LYS A 17 -30.90 32.08 31.42
C LYS A 17 -30.40 30.65 31.16
N SER A 18 -29.22 30.35 31.69
CA SER A 18 -28.60 29.02 31.73
C SER A 18 -29.29 28.07 32.72
N PRO A 19 -29.58 26.81 32.36
CA PRO A 19 -29.61 25.72 33.32
C PRO A 19 -28.17 25.24 33.58
N VAL A 20 -27.92 24.93 34.84
CA VAL A 20 -26.62 24.50 35.37
C VAL A 20 -26.28 23.12 34.82
N GLY A 21 -25.20 23.04 34.04
CA GLY A 21 -24.55 21.80 33.62
C GLY A 21 -23.07 22.08 33.41
N HIS A 22 -22.19 21.26 33.96
CA HIS A 22 -20.74 21.46 33.97
C HIS A 22 -20.18 21.67 32.55
N VAL A 23 -19.69 22.89 32.28
CA VAL A 23 -19.01 23.23 31.03
C VAL A 23 -17.53 22.85 31.13
N PHE A 24 -17.13 21.79 30.43
CA PHE A 24 -15.71 21.54 30.14
C PHE A 24 -15.32 22.22 28.81
N ARG A 25 -14.20 22.94 28.81
CA ARG A 25 -13.70 23.71 27.66
C ARG A 25 -13.10 22.80 26.56
N HIS A 26 -13.82 22.73 25.45
CA HIS A 26 -13.42 22.86 24.05
C HIS A 26 -12.08 22.23 23.58
N GLY A 27 -12.19 20.97 23.16
CA GLY A 27 -11.49 20.37 22.01
C GLY A 27 -12.55 19.77 21.07
N THR A 28 -12.18 19.36 19.86
CA THR A 28 -13.06 18.86 18.77
C THR A 28 -13.85 17.57 19.05
N HIS A 29 -14.03 17.16 20.32
CA HIS A 29 -14.73 15.94 20.72
C HIS A 29 -15.76 16.23 21.82
N THR A 30 -17.00 16.44 21.42
CA THR A 30 -18.17 16.20 22.28
C THR A 30 -19.01 15.14 21.62
N THR A 31 -18.69 13.87 21.85
CA THR A 31 -19.67 12.82 21.61
C THR A 31 -20.75 12.93 22.69
N SER A 32 -22.01 12.90 22.28
CA SER A 32 -23.13 13.02 23.23
C SER A 32 -24.17 11.96 22.92
N TYR A 33 -24.73 11.35 23.97
CA TYR A 33 -25.86 10.46 23.86
C TYR A 33 -27.14 11.21 24.24
N ASN A 34 -28.17 11.10 23.41
CA ASN A 34 -29.51 11.58 23.69
C ASN A 34 -30.41 10.37 23.97
N GLU A 35 -30.81 10.21 25.24
CA GLU A 35 -31.63 9.10 25.73
C GLU A 35 -33.07 9.16 25.14
N ASP A 36 -33.62 10.37 24.98
CA ASP A 36 -35.00 10.60 24.52
C ASP A 36 -35.22 10.09 23.08
N ASP A 37 -34.21 10.24 22.21
CA ASP A 37 -34.25 9.81 20.81
C ASP A 37 -33.48 8.49 20.57
N GLY A 38 -32.67 8.09 21.56
CA GLY A 38 -31.72 6.99 21.46
C GLY A 38 -30.65 7.24 20.40
N THR A 39 -30.03 8.42 20.40
CA THR A 39 -29.06 8.82 19.37
C THR A 39 -27.69 9.19 19.92
N VAL A 40 -26.63 8.77 19.24
CA VAL A 40 -25.26 9.19 19.50
C VAL A 40 -24.86 10.24 18.46
N LYS A 41 -24.38 11.38 18.92
CA LYS A 41 -23.85 12.44 18.05
C LYS A 41 -22.33 12.42 18.10
N LEU A 42 -21.69 12.31 16.94
CA LEU A 42 -20.24 12.42 16.75
C LEU A 42 -19.95 13.69 15.95
N PHE A 43 -18.83 14.38 16.23
CA PHE A 43 -18.40 15.52 15.43
C PHE A 43 -17.18 15.14 14.60
N LEU A 44 -17.27 15.33 13.28
CA LEU A 44 -16.14 15.23 12.35
C LEU A 44 -15.94 16.58 11.68
N ARG A 45 -14.76 17.18 11.86
CA ARG A 45 -14.46 18.56 11.43
C ARG A 45 -15.52 19.60 11.84
N GLY A 46 -16.10 19.43 13.02
CA GLY A 46 -17.14 20.32 13.54
C GLY A 46 -18.54 20.10 12.94
N ARG A 47 -18.71 19.13 12.01
CA ARG A 47 -20.03 18.71 11.53
C ARG A 47 -20.58 17.58 12.41
N PRO A 48 -21.82 17.68 12.90
CA PRO A 48 -22.44 16.60 13.65
C PRO A 48 -22.93 15.49 12.73
N VAL A 49 -22.55 14.26 13.04
CA VAL A 49 -23.08 13.02 12.46
C VAL A 49 -23.91 12.34 13.54
N ILE A 50 -25.13 11.94 13.22
CA ILE A 50 -26.10 11.38 14.17
C ILE A 50 -26.29 9.90 13.86
N PHE A 51 -26.07 9.06 14.86
CA PHE A 51 -26.27 7.61 14.79
C PHE A 51 -27.43 7.20 15.67
N HIS A 52 -28.33 6.35 15.17
CA HIS A 52 -29.41 5.79 15.96
C HIS A 52 -28.94 4.51 16.63
N ALA A 53 -29.01 4.46 17.95
CA ALA A 53 -28.72 3.24 18.71
C ALA A 53 -29.84 2.21 18.45
N PRO A 54 -29.49 0.93 18.16
CA PRO A 54 -30.45 -0.15 18.10
C PRO A 54 -31.26 -0.28 19.39
N THR A 55 -32.49 -0.76 19.25
CA THR A 55 -33.49 -0.77 20.33
C THR A 55 -33.05 -1.60 21.53
N ASP A 56 -32.31 -2.69 21.31
CA ASP A 56 -31.81 -3.59 22.35
C ASP A 56 -30.71 -2.98 23.24
N VAL A 57 -29.93 -2.02 22.71
CA VAL A 57 -28.86 -1.34 23.44
C VAL A 57 -29.23 0.06 23.88
N ARG A 58 -30.24 0.68 23.28
CA ARG A 58 -30.66 2.07 23.50
C ARG A 58 -30.73 2.41 24.99
N ASP A 59 -31.59 1.74 25.75
CA ASP A 59 -31.89 2.14 27.14
C ASP A 59 -30.74 1.84 28.12
N SER A 60 -29.74 1.06 27.70
CA SER A 60 -28.58 0.67 28.52
C SER A 60 -27.25 1.24 28.02
N TYR A 61 -27.30 2.08 26.97
CA TYR A 61 -26.12 2.65 26.35
C TYR A 61 -25.48 3.69 27.26
N ASP A 62 -24.23 3.43 27.64
CA ASP A 62 -23.42 4.34 28.45
C ASP A 62 -22.20 4.76 27.64
N ILE A 63 -22.21 6.02 27.22
CA ILE A 63 -21.18 6.64 26.39
C ILE A 63 -19.79 6.74 27.06
N SER A 64 -19.75 6.60 28.39
CA SER A 64 -18.49 6.63 29.15
C SER A 64 -17.74 5.28 29.12
N LYS A 65 -18.42 4.21 28.70
CA LYS A 65 -17.82 2.88 28.59
C LYS A 65 -16.73 2.85 27.52
N VAL A 66 -15.79 1.93 27.71
CA VAL A 66 -14.68 1.71 26.78
C VAL A 66 -14.89 0.36 26.11
N ASN A 67 -14.90 0.32 24.78
CA ASN A 67 -14.92 -0.95 24.06
C ASN A 67 -13.64 -1.75 24.38
N PRO A 68 -13.76 -3.04 24.71
CA PRO A 68 -12.62 -3.87 25.05
C PRO A 68 -11.73 -4.14 23.81
N ALA A 69 -10.47 -4.45 24.07
CA ALA A 69 -9.54 -4.87 23.02
C ALA A 69 -10.01 -6.19 22.38
N PRO A 70 -9.73 -6.42 21.08
CA PRO A 70 -10.15 -7.64 20.41
C PRO A 70 -9.50 -8.88 21.02
N SER A 71 -10.25 -9.98 20.98
CA SER A 71 -9.79 -11.31 21.43
C SER A 71 -8.66 -11.90 20.57
N ARG A 72 -8.42 -11.34 19.39
CA ARG A 72 -7.38 -11.76 18.45
C ARG A 72 -6.41 -10.62 18.14
N LYS A 73 -5.26 -10.99 17.59
CA LYS A 73 -4.22 -10.08 17.09
C LYS A 73 -3.88 -10.44 15.65
N LEU A 74 -3.59 -9.43 14.84
CA LEU A 74 -3.08 -9.64 13.50
C LEU A 74 -1.60 -10.05 13.55
N ARG A 75 -1.21 -10.96 12.65
CA ARG A 75 0.18 -11.29 12.33
C ARG A 75 0.39 -11.08 10.83
N LEU A 76 1.53 -10.51 10.44
CA LEU A 76 1.90 -10.51 9.02
C LEU A 76 2.21 -11.94 8.63
N ASP A 77 1.58 -12.40 7.56
CA ASP A 77 1.76 -13.75 7.05
C ASP A 77 2.43 -13.69 5.67
N TRP A 78 1.90 -12.84 4.79
CA TRP A 78 2.43 -12.65 3.45
C TRP A 78 2.43 -11.19 3.00
N VAL A 79 3.37 -10.86 2.11
CA VAL A 79 3.41 -9.61 1.34
C VAL A 79 3.45 -9.96 -0.15
N TYR A 80 2.49 -9.43 -0.91
CA TYR A 80 2.40 -9.62 -2.36
C TYR A 80 3.13 -8.49 -3.10
N GLY A 81 3.78 -8.82 -4.21
CA GLY A 81 4.51 -7.88 -5.06
C GLY A 81 6.00 -7.75 -4.77
N TYR A 82 6.67 -6.98 -5.63
CA TYR A 82 8.08 -6.61 -5.57
C TYR A 82 8.24 -5.16 -6.05
N ARG A 83 9.07 -4.34 -5.40
CA ARG A 83 9.24 -2.94 -5.81
C ARG A 83 10.29 -2.78 -6.92
N GLY A 84 9.93 -3.12 -8.15
CA GLY A 84 10.82 -3.01 -9.32
C GLY A 84 10.58 -1.80 -10.21
N ARG A 85 9.42 -1.15 -10.11
CA ARG A 85 9.06 0.00 -10.95
C ARG A 85 9.96 1.20 -10.72
N ASP A 86 10.28 1.54 -9.48
CA ASP A 86 11.02 2.75 -9.12
C ASP A 86 12.36 2.46 -8.40
N CYS A 87 12.52 1.33 -7.72
CA CYS A 87 13.78 0.95 -7.05
C CYS A 87 14.73 0.07 -7.88
N ARG A 88 16.00 -0.01 -7.47
CA ARG A 88 17.10 -0.75 -8.11
C ARG A 88 17.92 -1.49 -7.07
N ALA A 89 18.74 -2.44 -7.52
CA ALA A 89 19.68 -3.19 -6.70
C ALA A 89 19.05 -3.69 -5.39
N ASN A 90 17.87 -4.28 -5.50
CA ASN A 90 16.97 -4.56 -4.37
C ASN A 90 16.43 -5.99 -4.38
N LEU A 91 17.18 -6.92 -4.97
CA LEU A 91 16.87 -8.33 -5.01
C LEU A 91 18.16 -9.12 -4.82
N HIS A 92 18.27 -9.92 -3.77
CA HIS A 92 19.47 -10.70 -3.48
C HIS A 92 19.13 -12.11 -3.01
N GLN A 93 19.99 -13.07 -3.33
CA GLN A 93 19.93 -14.40 -2.77
C GLN A 93 20.67 -14.46 -1.43
N MET A 94 19.99 -14.92 -0.39
CA MET A 94 20.58 -15.20 0.93
C MET A 94 21.16 -16.62 0.99
N PRO A 95 22.17 -16.90 1.85
CA PRO A 95 22.75 -18.23 2.00
C PRO A 95 21.74 -19.30 2.44
N THR A 96 20.69 -18.89 3.14
CA THR A 96 19.55 -19.73 3.54
C THR A 96 18.74 -20.22 2.33
N GLY A 97 18.89 -19.58 1.16
CA GLY A 97 18.04 -19.78 -0.01
C GLY A 97 16.86 -18.84 -0.13
N GLU A 98 16.69 -17.95 0.82
CA GLU A 98 15.67 -16.92 0.74
C GLU A 98 16.08 -15.83 -0.26
N MET A 99 15.10 -15.35 -1.03
CA MET A 99 15.23 -14.11 -1.79
C MET A 99 14.94 -12.94 -0.85
N ALA A 100 15.90 -12.02 -0.72
CA ALA A 100 15.73 -10.77 0.01
C ALA A 100 15.37 -9.64 -0.96
N TYR A 101 14.21 -9.02 -0.76
CA TYR A 101 13.74 -7.83 -1.47
C TYR A 101 12.83 -7.00 -0.58
N PHE A 102 12.30 -5.87 -1.05
CA PHE A 102 11.38 -5.07 -0.26
C PHE A 102 10.17 -4.58 -1.04
N VAL A 103 9.10 -4.31 -0.29
CA VAL A 103 7.85 -3.69 -0.74
C VAL A 103 7.39 -2.75 0.36
N ALA A 104 7.09 -1.50 -0.02
CA ALA A 104 6.76 -0.44 0.92
C ALA A 104 7.79 -0.38 2.07
N ALA A 105 7.38 -0.37 3.34
CA ALA A 105 8.29 -0.36 4.49
C ALA A 105 8.78 -1.74 4.97
N ALA A 106 8.43 -2.83 4.29
CA ALA A 106 8.81 -4.19 4.70
C ALA A 106 9.94 -4.73 3.82
N VAL A 107 10.95 -5.35 4.45
CA VAL A 107 11.89 -6.22 3.74
C VAL A 107 11.39 -7.66 3.86
N VAL A 108 11.23 -8.32 2.73
CA VAL A 108 10.74 -9.69 2.58
C VAL A 108 11.93 -10.62 2.37
N LEU A 109 11.96 -11.71 3.14
CA LEU A 109 12.82 -12.87 2.95
C LEU A 109 11.92 -14.03 2.52
N TYR A 110 11.91 -14.34 1.23
CA TYR A 110 10.99 -15.33 0.65
C TYR A 110 11.73 -16.60 0.25
N ASN A 111 11.34 -17.73 0.84
CA ASN A 111 11.75 -19.05 0.41
C ASN A 111 10.71 -19.63 -0.55
N ALA A 112 11.04 -19.67 -1.85
CA ALA A 112 10.12 -20.19 -2.88
C ALA A 112 9.96 -21.72 -2.86
N GLU A 113 10.93 -22.45 -2.33
CA GLU A 113 10.83 -23.92 -2.21
C GLU A 113 9.86 -24.30 -1.08
N GLU A 114 9.93 -23.58 0.04
CA GLU A 114 9.08 -23.82 1.22
C GLU A 114 7.75 -23.06 1.19
N GLN A 115 7.59 -22.11 0.26
CA GLN A 115 6.45 -21.19 0.21
C GLN A 115 6.24 -20.45 1.54
N THR A 116 7.33 -19.92 2.10
CA THR A 116 7.30 -19.17 3.37
C THR A 116 7.96 -17.81 3.24
N GLN A 117 7.43 -16.82 3.98
CA GLN A 117 8.05 -15.51 4.11
C GLN A 117 8.40 -15.19 5.56
N ARG A 118 9.53 -14.51 5.73
CA ARG A 118 9.86 -13.75 6.94
C ARG A 118 9.98 -12.28 6.59
N HIS A 119 9.73 -11.40 7.56
CA HIS A 119 9.66 -9.96 7.32
C HIS A 119 10.46 -9.18 8.33
N TYR A 120 11.40 -8.37 7.86
CA TYR A 120 12.00 -7.33 8.68
C TYR A 120 11.15 -6.05 8.58
N LEU A 121 10.64 -5.61 9.73
CA LEU A 121 9.65 -4.54 9.87
C LEU A 121 10.19 -3.35 10.69
N GLY A 122 11.50 -3.13 10.66
CA GLY A 122 12.14 -2.05 11.44
C GLY A 122 11.85 -0.65 10.88
N HIS A 123 11.57 -0.54 9.59
CA HIS A 123 11.34 0.74 8.92
C HIS A 123 9.93 1.27 9.18
N THR A 124 9.83 2.60 9.18
CA THR A 124 8.58 3.33 9.46
C THR A 124 7.97 3.95 8.22
N ASP A 125 8.72 3.94 7.11
CA ASP A 125 8.32 4.40 5.79
C ASP A 125 9.02 3.57 4.71
N ASP A 126 8.72 3.86 3.46
CA ASP A 126 9.17 3.14 2.28
C ASP A 126 10.69 2.86 2.31
N VAL A 127 11.03 1.57 2.21
CA VAL A 127 12.39 1.12 1.94
C VAL A 127 12.73 1.48 0.48
N ARG A 128 13.92 2.03 0.29
CA ARG A 128 14.42 2.55 -0.99
C ARG A 128 15.67 1.86 -1.50
N SER A 129 16.46 1.28 -0.60
CA SER A 129 17.71 0.61 -0.92
C SER A 129 17.95 -0.58 0.01
N LEU A 130 18.69 -1.58 -0.50
CA LEU A 130 19.08 -2.78 0.22
C LEU A 130 20.49 -3.19 -0.21
N ALA A 131 21.33 -3.57 0.74
CA ALA A 131 22.66 -4.11 0.50
C ALA A 131 22.96 -5.26 1.45
N VAL A 132 23.51 -6.35 0.92
CA VAL A 132 23.91 -7.52 1.72
C VAL A 132 25.39 -7.42 2.07
N HIS A 133 25.71 -7.50 3.36
CA HIS A 133 27.07 -7.47 3.87
C HIS A 133 27.91 -8.67 3.36
N PRO A 134 29.23 -8.56 3.18
CA PRO A 134 30.07 -9.67 2.68
C PRO A 134 29.96 -10.97 3.49
N ASN A 135 29.74 -10.88 4.80
CA ASN A 135 29.50 -12.04 5.68
C ASN A 135 28.14 -12.75 5.43
N LYS A 136 27.28 -12.19 4.58
CA LYS A 136 25.95 -12.70 4.20
C LYS A 136 24.93 -12.89 5.33
N LEU A 137 25.25 -12.43 6.54
CA LEU A 137 24.38 -12.46 7.72
C LEU A 137 23.75 -11.10 8.00
N LEU A 138 24.44 -10.02 7.66
CA LEU A 138 23.96 -8.67 7.87
C LEU A 138 23.39 -8.08 6.58
N VAL A 139 22.35 -7.28 6.72
CA VAL A 139 21.72 -6.54 5.65
C VAL A 139 21.60 -5.08 6.08
N ALA A 140 21.92 -4.16 5.18
CA ALA A 140 21.66 -2.73 5.34
C ALA A 140 20.48 -2.32 4.45
N THR A 141 19.52 -1.59 5.00
CA THR A 141 18.36 -1.07 4.27
C THR A 141 18.14 0.40 4.59
N GLY A 142 17.88 1.20 3.56
CA GLY A 142 17.65 2.65 3.65
C GLY A 142 16.19 3.00 3.43
N GLN A 143 15.66 3.96 4.19
CA GLN A 143 14.28 4.45 4.01
C GLN A 143 14.21 5.89 3.49
N CYS A 144 13.03 6.27 2.99
CA CYS A 144 12.70 7.67 2.73
C CYS A 144 12.24 8.43 3.98
N ALA A 145 12.12 9.75 3.81
CA ALA A 145 11.42 10.59 4.75
C ALA A 145 9.93 10.22 4.76
N GLY A 146 9.36 10.16 5.95
CA GLY A 146 7.95 9.89 6.17
C GLY A 146 7.20 11.09 6.72
N HIS A 147 5.88 10.95 6.81
CA HIS A 147 4.98 12.03 7.25
C HIS A 147 5.10 12.38 8.75
N GLU A 148 5.63 11.48 9.58
CA GLU A 148 5.81 11.72 11.03
C GLU A 148 7.19 12.34 11.34
N ARG A 149 7.20 13.56 11.91
CA ARG A 149 8.40 14.42 12.04
C ARG A 149 9.61 13.85 12.82
N ARG A 150 9.44 12.84 13.69
CA ARG A 150 10.57 12.29 14.49
C ARG A 150 11.06 10.93 13.98
N ASP A 151 10.15 10.01 13.69
CA ASP A 151 10.51 8.65 13.26
C ASP A 151 10.59 8.51 11.73
N GLY A 152 10.02 9.46 11.00
CA GLY A 152 10.05 9.51 9.54
C GLY A 152 11.28 10.21 8.97
N MET A 153 12.41 10.34 9.67
CA MET A 153 13.62 10.87 9.02
C MET A 153 14.29 9.77 8.17
N PRO A 154 14.88 10.11 7.01
CA PRO A 154 15.66 9.15 6.25
C PRO A 154 16.83 8.63 7.10
N HIS A 155 17.03 7.32 7.07
CA HIS A 155 18.11 6.66 7.81
C HIS A 155 18.37 5.28 7.23
N ILE A 156 19.49 4.68 7.66
CA ILE A 156 19.85 3.31 7.32
C ILE A 156 19.70 2.42 8.55
N ARG A 157 19.21 1.21 8.35
CA ARG A 157 19.20 0.16 9.38
C ARG A 157 20.11 -0.96 8.94
N VAL A 158 21.05 -1.36 9.80
CA VAL A 158 21.80 -2.60 9.66
C VAL A 158 21.19 -3.63 10.59
N TRP A 159 20.84 -4.80 10.07
CA TRP A 159 20.11 -5.83 10.80
C TRP A 159 20.59 -7.24 10.44
N ASN A 160 20.29 -8.20 11.31
CA ASN A 160 20.68 -9.59 11.14
C ASN A 160 19.56 -10.37 10.43
N SER A 161 19.87 -11.04 9.32
CA SER A 161 18.88 -11.72 8.47
C SER A 161 18.29 -13.00 9.08
N VAL A 162 18.94 -13.57 10.10
CA VAL A 162 18.47 -14.77 10.80
C VAL A 162 17.51 -14.39 11.93
N SER A 163 17.95 -13.52 12.83
CA SER A 163 17.17 -13.08 14.00
C SER A 163 16.19 -11.94 13.72
N LEU A 164 16.34 -11.24 12.60
CA LEU A 164 15.56 -10.07 12.20
C LEU A 164 15.69 -8.88 13.18
N THR A 165 16.73 -8.86 14.00
CA THR A 165 17.00 -7.77 14.95
C THR A 165 17.82 -6.67 14.31
N THR A 166 17.45 -5.42 14.58
CA THR A 166 18.27 -4.25 14.22
C THR A 166 19.55 -4.25 15.05
N VAL A 167 20.69 -4.13 14.39
CA VAL A 167 22.02 -4.04 14.99
C VAL A 167 22.45 -2.58 15.12
N SER A 168 22.19 -1.75 14.11
CA SER A 168 22.55 -0.33 14.10
C SER A 168 21.55 0.50 13.31
N VAL A 169 21.39 1.77 13.69
CA VAL A 169 20.58 2.77 13.00
C VAL A 169 21.47 3.97 12.68
N ILE A 170 21.76 4.19 11.41
CA ILE A 170 22.83 5.08 10.96
C ILE A 170 22.25 6.37 10.37
N GLY A 171 22.87 7.49 10.69
CA GLY A 171 22.65 8.79 10.04
C GLY A 171 21.25 9.39 10.21
N VAL A 172 20.58 9.14 11.34
CA VAL A 172 19.28 9.76 11.64
C VAL A 172 19.42 11.28 11.68
N GLY A 173 18.78 11.97 10.73
CA GLY A 173 18.86 13.42 10.57
C GLY A 173 20.06 13.91 9.76
N GLU A 174 20.86 13.00 9.19
CA GLU A 174 22.03 13.33 8.38
C GLU A 174 21.80 13.15 6.87
N PHE A 175 20.75 12.42 6.48
CA PHE A 175 20.36 12.20 5.08
C PHE A 175 19.20 13.10 4.65
N ALA A 176 19.21 13.55 3.39
CA ALA A 176 18.14 14.34 2.81
C ALA A 176 17.19 13.48 1.94
N GLY A 177 15.88 13.65 2.14
CA GLY A 177 14.83 13.05 1.29
C GLY A 177 14.68 11.53 1.40
N SER A 178 15.65 10.76 0.93
CA SER A 178 15.67 9.30 1.02
C SER A 178 17.07 8.72 0.83
N VAL A 179 17.31 7.51 1.35
CA VAL A 179 18.57 6.78 1.09
C VAL A 179 18.36 5.80 -0.07
N ASN A 180 18.83 6.17 -1.25
CA ASN A 180 18.49 5.52 -2.53
C ASN A 180 19.47 4.44 -2.99
N CYS A 181 20.72 4.52 -2.55
CA CYS A 181 21.74 3.52 -2.90
C CYS A 181 22.55 3.15 -1.66
N LEU A 182 22.90 1.87 -1.54
CA LEU A 182 23.73 1.33 -0.47
C LEU A 182 24.67 0.27 -1.04
N SER A 183 25.90 0.22 -0.53
CA SER A 183 26.81 -0.90 -0.75
C SER A 183 27.82 -1.02 0.38
N PHE A 184 28.13 -2.25 0.77
CA PHE A 184 29.21 -2.54 1.71
C PHE A 184 30.53 -2.71 0.96
N SER A 185 31.61 -2.21 1.55
CA SER A 185 32.96 -2.48 1.05
C SER A 185 33.25 -3.98 1.09
N ARG A 186 33.84 -4.54 0.04
CA ARG A 186 34.05 -6.00 -0.04
C ARG A 186 35.47 -6.42 0.30
N ALA A 187 36.46 -5.63 -0.10
CA ALA A 187 37.87 -5.94 0.04
C ALA A 187 38.38 -5.91 1.50
N ASP A 188 37.64 -5.28 2.42
CA ASP A 188 37.96 -5.16 3.84
C ASP A 188 36.85 -5.76 4.73
N ALA A 189 36.16 -6.78 4.22
CA ALA A 189 35.13 -7.53 4.93
C ALA A 189 33.92 -6.70 5.41
N GLY A 190 33.60 -5.59 4.73
CA GLY A 190 32.40 -4.80 5.03
C GLY A 190 32.62 -3.73 6.08
N ALA A 191 33.85 -3.28 6.31
CA ALA A 191 34.14 -2.24 7.31
C ALA A 191 33.44 -0.91 6.99
N TYR A 192 33.22 -0.59 5.71
CA TYR A 192 32.59 0.63 5.27
C TYR A 192 31.23 0.38 4.60
N LEU A 193 30.37 1.37 4.73
CA LEU A 193 29.09 1.47 4.04
C LEU A 193 29.05 2.78 3.25
N VAL A 194 28.76 2.70 1.95
CA VAL A 194 28.49 3.87 1.13
C VAL A 194 26.99 4.07 1.01
N ALA A 195 26.56 5.32 1.07
CA ALA A 195 25.17 5.71 0.88
C ALA A 195 25.08 6.89 -0.10
N VAL A 196 24.02 6.90 -0.92
CA VAL A 196 23.65 8.07 -1.73
C VAL A 196 22.22 8.47 -1.38
N ASP A 197 22.03 9.74 -1.03
CA ASP A 197 20.73 10.28 -0.65
C ASP A 197 20.04 11.09 -1.77
N ASP A 198 18.87 11.64 -1.44
CA ASP A 198 18.04 12.43 -2.35
C ASP A 198 18.17 13.94 -2.12
N ALA A 199 19.33 14.41 -1.62
CA ALA A 199 19.67 15.83 -1.66
C ALA A 199 19.58 16.39 -3.11
N PRO A 200 19.42 17.71 -3.31
CA PRO A 200 19.37 18.30 -4.66
C PRO A 200 20.57 17.97 -5.56
N ASP A 201 21.73 17.68 -4.96
CA ASP A 201 22.98 17.27 -5.60
C ASP A 201 23.41 15.84 -5.26
N ARG A 202 22.45 15.03 -4.79
CA ARG A 202 22.55 13.60 -4.45
C ARG A 202 23.81 13.34 -3.63
N THR A 203 23.77 13.52 -2.32
CA THR A 203 24.98 13.46 -1.51
C THR A 203 25.47 12.01 -1.43
N ILE A 204 26.75 11.78 -1.78
CA ILE A 204 27.44 10.52 -1.50
C ILE A 204 28.15 10.64 -0.15
N SER A 205 27.98 9.64 0.70
CA SER A 205 28.62 9.58 2.01
C SER A 205 29.18 8.19 2.30
N VAL A 206 30.28 8.12 3.04
CA VAL A 206 30.93 6.86 3.46
C VAL A 206 30.98 6.80 4.98
N TRP A 207 30.66 5.63 5.51
CA TRP A 207 30.42 5.42 6.94
C TRP A 207 31.21 4.24 7.49
N GLU A 208 31.84 4.44 8.64
CA GLU A 208 32.19 3.36 9.57
C GLU A 208 30.93 3.02 10.38
N TRP A 209 30.14 2.09 9.83
CA TRP A 209 28.80 1.80 10.34
C TRP A 209 28.78 1.18 11.75
N GLN A 210 29.89 0.56 12.16
CA GLN A 210 30.06 -0.05 13.48
C GLN A 210 30.53 0.95 14.54
N ARG A 211 31.02 2.12 14.14
CA ARG A 211 31.66 3.07 15.05
C ARG A 211 30.63 4.05 15.61
N GLY A 212 30.39 3.94 16.92
CA GLY A 212 29.40 4.76 17.62
C GLY A 212 27.96 4.31 17.37
N GLU A 213 27.02 4.85 18.15
CA GLU A 213 25.61 4.40 18.11
C GLU A 213 24.89 4.70 16.80
N LYS A 214 25.30 5.76 16.09
CA LYS A 214 24.70 6.22 14.83
C LYS A 214 25.58 5.97 13.60
N GLY A 215 26.65 5.18 13.75
CA GLY A 215 27.74 5.12 12.79
C GLY A 215 28.55 6.41 12.74
N HIS A 216 29.78 6.32 12.24
CA HIS A 216 30.64 7.48 12.05
C HIS A 216 30.75 7.80 10.57
N ARG A 217 30.25 8.98 10.16
CA ARG A 217 30.42 9.49 8.80
C ARG A 217 31.87 9.90 8.60
N ILE A 218 32.58 9.16 7.75
CA ILE A 218 33.95 9.47 7.36
C ILE A 218 33.96 10.73 6.51
N THR A 219 33.01 10.81 5.57
CA THR A 219 32.96 11.89 4.59
C THR A 219 31.60 11.99 3.92
N GLU A 220 31.34 13.17 3.38
CA GLU A 220 30.22 13.45 2.49
C GLU A 220 30.62 14.45 1.42
N THR A 221 30.10 14.28 0.21
CA THR A 221 30.29 15.22 -0.88
C THR A 221 29.16 15.12 -1.91
N LYS A 222 29.07 16.13 -2.78
CA LYS A 222 28.06 16.20 -3.84
C LYS A 222 28.35 15.13 -4.90
N CYS A 223 27.41 14.24 -5.20
CA CYS A 223 27.60 13.23 -6.24
C CYS A 223 27.26 13.78 -7.63
N SER A 224 26.01 14.21 -7.82
CA SER A 224 25.48 14.67 -9.10
C SER A 224 24.13 15.36 -8.92
N VAL A 225 23.79 16.29 -9.82
CA VAL A 225 22.42 16.84 -9.92
C VAL A 225 21.46 15.88 -10.65
N ASP A 226 22.00 14.89 -11.37
CA ASP A 226 21.20 13.86 -12.03
C ASP A 226 20.87 12.70 -11.08
N THR A 227 19.82 11.94 -11.40
CA THR A 227 19.40 10.76 -10.64
C THR A 227 20.51 9.71 -10.57
N ILE A 228 20.94 9.37 -9.36
CA ILE A 228 21.79 8.22 -9.08
C ILE A 228 20.92 6.98 -8.88
N VAL A 229 21.29 5.89 -9.53
CA VAL A 229 20.51 4.63 -9.54
C VAL A 229 21.30 3.44 -8.99
N GLY A 230 22.60 3.61 -8.72
CA GLY A 230 23.43 2.61 -8.08
C GLY A 230 24.72 3.21 -7.54
N ALA A 231 25.21 2.65 -6.43
CA ALA A 231 26.49 2.93 -5.82
C ALA A 231 27.08 1.62 -5.32
N GLU A 232 28.28 1.26 -5.76
CA GLU A 232 28.91 -0.02 -5.45
C GLU A 232 30.38 0.15 -5.11
N PHE A 233 30.83 -0.48 -4.04
CA PHE A 233 32.26 -0.62 -3.78
C PHE A 233 32.89 -1.59 -4.77
N HIS A 234 34.15 -1.30 -5.13
CA HIS A 234 34.94 -2.23 -5.91
C HIS A 234 35.17 -3.53 -5.13
N PRO A 235 35.05 -4.70 -5.77
CA PRO A 235 35.10 -5.99 -5.08
C PRO A 235 36.47 -6.27 -4.43
N LEU A 236 37.55 -5.74 -5.00
CA LEU A 236 38.94 -6.02 -4.59
C LEU A 236 39.68 -4.78 -4.04
N ASP A 237 39.09 -3.59 -4.12
CA ASP A 237 39.72 -2.36 -3.65
C ASP A 237 38.75 -1.61 -2.74
N ARG A 238 39.06 -1.56 -1.45
CA ARG A 238 38.20 -0.93 -0.44
C ARG A 238 38.05 0.59 -0.62
N ASN A 239 38.96 1.21 -1.39
CA ASN A 239 39.01 2.65 -1.58
C ASN A 239 38.33 3.10 -2.87
N GLN A 240 37.83 2.19 -3.70
CA GLN A 240 37.19 2.53 -4.96
C GLN A 240 35.68 2.31 -4.88
N ILE A 241 34.92 3.32 -5.29
CA ILE A 241 33.46 3.26 -5.38
C ILE A 241 33.06 3.68 -6.79
N VAL A 242 32.05 3.01 -7.34
CA VAL A 242 31.42 3.39 -8.61
C VAL A 242 30.00 3.86 -8.32
N THR A 243 29.61 4.99 -8.89
CA THR A 243 28.21 5.43 -8.90
C THR A 243 27.72 5.53 -10.34
N ILE A 244 26.50 5.08 -10.57
CA ILE A 244 25.84 5.09 -11.88
C ILE A 244 24.48 5.78 -11.79
N GLY A 245 24.05 6.41 -12.87
CA GLY A 245 22.86 7.24 -12.90
C GLY A 245 22.46 7.69 -14.31
N LYS A 246 21.42 8.52 -14.37
CA LYS A 246 21.04 9.21 -15.61
C LYS A 246 22.20 10.11 -16.04
N ASN A 247 22.79 9.87 -17.21
CA ASN A 247 23.96 10.60 -17.71
C ASN A 247 25.17 10.60 -16.76
N HIS A 248 25.25 9.65 -15.83
CA HIS A 248 26.23 9.65 -14.75
C HIS A 248 26.93 8.30 -14.64
N ILE A 249 28.25 8.32 -14.75
CA ILE A 249 29.15 7.23 -14.33
C ILE A 249 30.39 7.87 -13.73
N CYS A 250 30.61 7.66 -12.44
CA CYS A 250 31.74 8.23 -11.72
C CYS A 250 32.47 7.16 -10.93
N PHE A 251 33.80 7.26 -10.96
CA PHE A 251 34.72 6.51 -10.13
C PHE A 251 35.18 7.42 -9.00
N TRP A 252 35.05 6.95 -7.76
CA TRP A 252 35.43 7.68 -6.57
C TRP A 252 36.56 6.96 -5.88
N THR A 253 37.60 7.70 -5.52
CA THR A 253 38.71 7.19 -4.70
C THR A 253 38.64 7.79 -3.31
N LEU A 254 38.52 6.95 -2.29
CA LEU A 254 38.62 7.30 -0.88
C LEU A 254 40.10 7.29 -0.47
N ASP A 255 40.65 8.43 -0.08
CA ASP A 255 42.02 8.49 0.40
C ASP A 255 42.15 8.10 1.89
N GLN A 256 43.39 8.05 2.37
CA GLN A 256 43.70 7.72 3.76
C GLN A 256 43.24 8.81 4.75
N GLY A 257 43.01 10.03 4.28
CA GLY A 257 42.46 11.14 5.07
C GLY A 257 40.93 11.15 5.14
N GLY A 258 40.26 10.23 4.44
CA GLY A 258 38.81 10.14 4.36
C GLY A 258 38.19 11.02 3.27
N ALA A 259 38.95 11.67 2.40
CA ALA A 259 38.40 12.48 1.31
C ALA A 259 38.03 11.63 0.08
N LEU A 260 36.97 12.01 -0.63
CA LEU A 260 36.55 11.39 -1.89
C LEU A 260 36.94 12.23 -3.10
N TYR A 261 37.66 11.62 -4.04
CA TYR A 261 38.04 12.24 -5.31
C TYR A 261 37.25 11.64 -6.47
N LYS A 262 36.61 12.51 -7.24
CA LYS A 262 35.74 12.14 -8.36
C LYS A 262 36.53 12.10 -9.67
N ARG A 263 36.42 11.00 -10.41
CA ARG A 263 36.85 10.89 -11.81
C ARG A 263 35.67 10.47 -12.69
N MET A 264 35.39 11.27 -13.71
CA MET A 264 34.34 10.95 -14.69
C MET A 264 34.74 9.75 -15.54
N GLY A 265 33.81 8.81 -15.72
CA GLY A 265 33.95 7.68 -16.64
C GLY A 265 33.57 8.05 -18.08
N VAL A 266 33.96 7.19 -19.02
CA VAL A 266 33.54 7.26 -20.42
C VAL A 266 32.32 6.36 -20.63
N ARG A 267 31.36 6.82 -21.44
CA ARG A 267 30.07 6.16 -21.71
C ARG A 267 30.25 4.94 -22.64
N VAL A 268 29.62 3.81 -22.31
CA VAL A 268 29.82 2.52 -23.03
C VAL A 268 28.57 2.01 -23.77
N HIS A 269 27.35 2.48 -23.46
CA HIS A 269 26.12 1.99 -24.13
C HIS A 269 25.27 3.11 -24.76
N ASP A 270 24.56 2.78 -25.84
CA ASP A 270 23.56 3.62 -26.49
C ASP A 270 22.15 3.21 -26.04
N GLY A 271 21.90 3.46 -24.75
CA GLY A 271 20.71 3.01 -24.01
C GLY A 271 21.06 2.71 -22.56
N SER A 272 20.05 2.55 -21.69
CA SER A 272 20.30 2.28 -20.27
C SER A 272 20.44 0.78 -19.99
N ILE A 273 21.62 0.37 -19.54
CA ILE A 273 21.79 -0.87 -18.77
C ILE A 273 21.26 -0.60 -17.37
N PHE A 274 20.30 -1.41 -16.91
CA PHE A 274 19.73 -1.26 -15.56
C PHE A 274 20.41 -2.15 -14.52
N SER A 275 21.09 -3.22 -14.94
CA SER A 275 21.78 -4.14 -14.03
C SER A 275 22.99 -4.81 -14.68
N LEU A 276 24.00 -5.09 -13.86
CA LEU A 276 25.11 -5.99 -14.17
C LEU A 276 25.27 -6.97 -13.00
N CYS A 277 25.47 -8.25 -13.31
CA CYS A 277 25.69 -9.30 -12.33
C CYS A 277 26.94 -10.10 -12.74
N ALA A 278 27.97 -10.08 -11.91
CA ALA A 278 29.08 -11.03 -12.05
C ALA A 278 28.61 -12.41 -11.55
N LEU A 279 28.91 -13.45 -12.33
CA LEU A 279 28.58 -14.84 -12.03
C LEU A 279 29.77 -15.53 -11.34
N LYS A 280 29.49 -16.62 -10.61
CA LYS A 280 30.50 -17.46 -9.93
C LYS A 280 31.53 -18.07 -10.89
N ASP A 281 31.16 -18.30 -12.14
CA ASP A 281 32.04 -18.83 -13.18
C ASP A 281 32.93 -17.75 -13.85
N GLY A 282 32.81 -16.50 -13.41
CA GLY A 282 33.57 -15.36 -13.94
C GLY A 282 32.89 -14.66 -15.11
N GLY A 283 31.76 -15.17 -15.61
CA GLY A 283 30.94 -14.49 -16.61
C GLY A 283 30.23 -13.26 -16.05
N ILE A 284 29.78 -12.37 -16.92
CA ILE A 284 28.99 -11.19 -16.54
C ILE A 284 27.68 -11.21 -17.29
N VAL A 285 26.57 -11.02 -16.59
CA VAL A 285 25.24 -10.88 -17.20
C VAL A 285 24.80 -9.42 -17.10
N SER A 286 24.42 -8.83 -18.23
CA SER A 286 23.77 -7.53 -18.25
C SER A 286 22.26 -7.67 -18.41
N GLY A 287 21.52 -6.80 -17.72
CA GLY A 287 20.07 -6.67 -17.80
C GLY A 287 19.68 -5.41 -18.55
N GLY A 288 19.13 -5.59 -19.74
CA GLY A 288 18.67 -4.53 -20.62
C GLY A 288 17.32 -3.96 -20.20
N GLY A 289 17.28 -2.66 -19.96
CA GLY A 289 16.12 -1.98 -19.40
C GLY A 289 14.96 -1.76 -20.38
N LYS A 290 15.28 -1.43 -21.63
CA LYS A 290 14.29 -1.08 -22.67
C LYS A 290 13.90 -2.30 -23.53
N ASP A 291 14.84 -3.20 -23.75
CA ASP A 291 14.69 -4.37 -24.60
C ASP A 291 14.35 -5.65 -23.82
N GLY A 292 14.48 -5.64 -22.49
CA GLY A 292 14.16 -6.79 -21.65
C GLY A 292 15.09 -7.98 -21.88
N ARG A 293 16.29 -7.76 -22.40
CA ARG A 293 17.25 -8.82 -22.74
C ARG A 293 18.29 -9.02 -21.65
N LEU A 294 18.59 -10.29 -21.38
CA LEU A 294 19.80 -10.71 -20.67
C LEU A 294 20.87 -11.03 -21.69
N VAL A 295 22.05 -10.45 -21.52
CA VAL A 295 23.22 -10.71 -22.38
C VAL A 295 24.36 -11.22 -21.50
N LEU A 296 24.88 -12.39 -21.85
CA LEU A 296 26.03 -12.99 -21.20
C LEU A 296 27.33 -12.51 -21.87
N PHE A 297 28.32 -12.20 -21.04
CA PHE A 297 29.67 -11.87 -21.43
C PHE A 297 30.64 -12.85 -20.76
N ASP A 298 31.74 -13.15 -21.44
CA ASP A 298 32.89 -13.80 -20.80
C ASP A 298 33.66 -12.82 -19.89
N ALA A 299 34.71 -13.31 -19.24
CA ALA A 299 35.56 -12.51 -18.36
C ALA A 299 36.30 -11.36 -19.09
N ASP A 300 36.46 -11.48 -20.42
CA ASP A 300 37.08 -10.49 -21.29
C ASP A 300 36.06 -9.52 -21.92
N LEU A 301 34.81 -9.57 -21.48
CA LEU A 301 33.68 -8.75 -21.94
C LEU A 301 33.27 -8.99 -23.41
N ASN A 302 33.55 -10.16 -23.97
CA ASN A 302 33.00 -10.58 -25.26
C ASN A 302 31.60 -11.19 -25.06
N VAL A 303 30.67 -10.88 -25.95
CA VAL A 303 29.30 -11.43 -25.90
C VAL A 303 29.34 -12.93 -26.19
N LEU A 304 28.91 -13.73 -25.21
CA LEU A 304 28.66 -15.15 -25.34
C LEU A 304 27.21 -15.34 -25.79
N GLY A 305 26.99 -16.06 -26.89
CA GLY A 305 25.76 -16.06 -27.70
C GLY A 305 24.42 -16.42 -27.05
N ALA A 306 24.31 -16.59 -25.72
CA ALA A 306 23.03 -16.74 -25.03
C ALA A 306 22.38 -15.37 -24.76
N GLN A 307 21.28 -15.08 -25.47
CA GLN A 307 20.41 -13.93 -25.23
C GLN A 307 19.04 -14.44 -24.76
N ALA A 308 18.74 -14.33 -23.47
CA ALA A 308 17.40 -14.61 -22.97
C ALA A 308 16.58 -13.31 -22.98
N ALA A 309 15.30 -13.38 -23.34
CA ALA A 309 14.39 -12.24 -23.26
C ALA A 309 13.23 -12.60 -22.33
N ILE A 310 12.87 -11.69 -21.43
CA ILE A 310 11.66 -11.84 -20.63
C ILE A 310 10.44 -11.48 -21.47
N GLU A 311 9.28 -12.07 -21.16
CA GLU A 311 8.06 -11.74 -21.90
C GLU A 311 7.72 -10.24 -21.77
N PRO A 312 7.21 -9.60 -22.83
CA PRO A 312 6.98 -8.15 -22.83
C PRO A 312 6.07 -7.64 -21.72
N HIS A 313 5.13 -8.47 -21.25
CA HIS A 313 4.18 -8.10 -20.20
C HIS A 313 4.84 -7.93 -18.82
N PHE A 314 6.05 -8.49 -18.61
CA PHE A 314 6.86 -8.23 -17.41
C PHE A 314 7.66 -6.91 -17.48
N GLY A 315 7.64 -6.22 -18.62
CA GLY A 315 8.39 -4.99 -18.84
C GLY A 315 9.89 -5.23 -19.00
N GLY A 316 10.70 -4.30 -18.52
CA GLY A 316 12.16 -4.36 -18.63
C GLY A 316 12.82 -5.07 -17.46
N ILE A 317 14.08 -5.47 -17.64
CA ILE A 317 14.89 -6.04 -16.57
C ILE A 317 15.40 -4.93 -15.68
N ARG A 318 15.14 -5.03 -14.38
CA ARG A 318 15.52 -4.02 -13.39
C ARG A 318 16.74 -4.40 -12.58
N VAL A 319 16.77 -5.66 -12.15
CA VAL A 319 17.84 -6.24 -11.36
C VAL A 319 18.08 -7.63 -11.90
N VAL A 320 19.35 -7.99 -12.03
CA VAL A 320 19.81 -9.36 -12.24
C VAL A 320 20.71 -9.68 -11.07
N SER A 321 20.50 -10.82 -10.44
CA SER A 321 21.32 -11.29 -9.33
C SER A 321 21.48 -12.80 -9.38
N GLU A 322 22.59 -13.30 -8.86
CA GLU A 322 22.80 -14.73 -8.74
C GLU A 322 21.82 -15.35 -7.75
N GLY A 323 21.24 -16.48 -8.13
CA GLY A 323 20.46 -17.37 -7.29
C GLY A 323 21.27 -18.58 -6.81
N ARG A 324 20.56 -19.66 -6.44
CA ARG A 324 21.18 -20.94 -6.09
C ARG A 324 21.75 -21.63 -7.34
N GLY A 325 22.97 -22.16 -7.25
CA GLY A 325 23.64 -22.79 -8.41
C GLY A 325 23.84 -21.82 -9.57
N THR A 326 23.33 -22.19 -10.75
CA THR A 326 23.32 -21.42 -12.00
C THR A 326 22.05 -20.58 -12.20
N GLN A 327 21.16 -20.56 -11.21
CA GLN A 327 19.92 -19.78 -11.27
C GLN A 327 20.22 -18.29 -11.27
N LEU A 328 19.43 -17.53 -12.02
CA LEU A 328 19.35 -16.08 -12.00
C LEU A 328 18.05 -15.65 -11.33
N LEU A 329 18.13 -14.59 -10.54
CA LEU A 329 17.01 -13.83 -10.02
C LEU A 329 16.87 -12.56 -10.83
N VAL A 330 15.68 -12.34 -11.40
CA VAL A 330 15.41 -11.19 -12.27
C VAL A 330 14.25 -10.39 -11.69
N GLY A 331 14.55 -9.21 -11.15
CA GLY A 331 13.54 -8.23 -10.77
C GLY A 331 13.15 -7.40 -11.99
N THR A 332 11.85 -7.22 -12.24
CA THR A 332 11.35 -6.55 -13.46
C THR A 332 10.77 -5.16 -13.18
N THR A 333 10.62 -4.32 -14.21
CA THR A 333 9.97 -3.01 -14.06
C THR A 333 8.47 -3.09 -13.81
N ARG A 334 7.87 -4.28 -13.97
CA ARG A 334 6.45 -4.54 -13.67
C ARG A 334 6.24 -5.24 -12.32
N ASN A 335 7.13 -5.00 -11.36
CA ASN A 335 6.96 -5.47 -9.98
C ASN A 335 6.87 -6.99 -9.84
N CYS A 336 7.54 -7.73 -10.75
CA CYS A 336 7.67 -9.17 -10.69
C CYS A 336 9.10 -9.59 -10.35
N ILE A 337 9.23 -10.79 -9.77
CA ILE A 337 10.51 -11.51 -9.68
C ILE A 337 10.36 -12.77 -10.52
N LEU A 338 11.31 -12.97 -11.44
CA LEU A 338 11.46 -14.18 -12.22
C LEU A 338 12.68 -14.95 -11.73
N THR A 339 12.63 -16.28 -11.83
CA THR A 339 13.79 -17.14 -11.55
C THR A 339 13.97 -18.15 -12.67
N GLY A 340 15.20 -18.62 -12.86
CA GLY A 340 15.50 -19.66 -13.83
C GLY A 340 16.93 -19.54 -14.33
N SER A 341 17.23 -20.01 -15.53
CA SER A 341 18.56 -19.88 -16.13
C SER A 341 18.43 -19.38 -17.57
N LEU A 342 19.55 -18.96 -18.16
CA LEU A 342 19.58 -18.57 -19.57
C LEU A 342 19.21 -19.73 -20.50
N GLU A 343 19.48 -20.97 -20.08
CA GLU A 343 19.23 -22.19 -20.86
C GLU A 343 17.80 -22.71 -20.70
N LEU A 344 17.26 -22.70 -19.49
CA LEU A 344 15.96 -23.28 -19.16
C LEU A 344 14.81 -22.25 -19.20
N GLY A 345 15.14 -20.97 -19.40
CA GLY A 345 14.18 -19.88 -19.36
C GLY A 345 13.90 -19.39 -17.94
N LEU A 346 13.05 -18.36 -17.85
CA LEU A 346 12.69 -17.67 -16.62
C LEU A 346 11.19 -17.81 -16.35
N SER A 347 10.81 -18.09 -15.10
CA SER A 347 9.42 -18.20 -14.65
C SER A 347 9.13 -17.24 -13.49
N PRO A 348 7.92 -16.67 -13.41
CA PRO A 348 7.56 -15.77 -12.33
C PRO A 348 7.37 -16.52 -11.01
N VAL A 349 7.95 -15.99 -9.93
CA VAL A 349 7.77 -16.48 -8.56
C VAL A 349 7.13 -15.44 -7.65
N VAL A 350 7.23 -14.16 -8.01
CA VAL A 350 6.54 -13.05 -7.34
C VAL A 350 5.90 -12.19 -8.41
N MET A 351 4.64 -11.83 -8.19
CA MET A 351 3.87 -10.90 -9.00
C MET A 351 3.22 -9.85 -8.10
N GLY A 352 2.90 -8.69 -8.67
CA GLY A 352 2.16 -7.65 -7.97
C GLY A 352 1.71 -6.55 -8.91
N HIS A 353 0.93 -5.62 -8.36
CA HIS A 353 0.50 -4.43 -9.07
C HIS A 353 1.66 -3.43 -9.23
N THR A 354 1.55 -2.57 -10.24
CA THR A 354 2.57 -1.59 -10.61
C THR A 354 2.16 -0.14 -10.36
N ASP A 355 0.96 0.08 -9.84
CA ASP A 355 0.36 1.39 -9.62
C ASP A 355 -0.63 1.32 -8.43
N GLU A 356 -1.29 2.42 -8.11
CA GLU A 356 -2.23 2.51 -6.98
C GLU A 356 -3.27 1.37 -7.00
N LEU A 357 -3.52 0.78 -5.84
CA LEU A 357 -4.44 -0.35 -5.65
C LEU A 357 -5.62 0.04 -4.75
N TRP A 358 -6.83 -0.05 -5.28
CA TRP A 358 -8.08 0.26 -4.55
C TRP A 358 -9.11 -0.87 -4.61
N GLY A 359 -9.12 -1.66 -5.69
CA GLY A 359 -10.00 -2.82 -5.81
C GLY A 359 -9.53 -3.98 -4.93
N LEU A 360 -10.38 -4.43 -4.01
CA LEU A 360 -10.20 -5.63 -3.21
C LEU A 360 -11.54 -6.31 -2.94
N ALA A 361 -11.65 -7.60 -3.24
CA ALA A 361 -12.79 -8.41 -2.84
C ALA A 361 -12.38 -9.84 -2.51
N THR A 362 -12.97 -10.42 -1.47
CA THR A 362 -12.78 -11.81 -1.09
C THR A 362 -13.86 -12.67 -1.72
N HIS A 363 -13.49 -13.85 -2.23
CA HIS A 363 -14.45 -14.82 -2.72
C HIS A 363 -15.32 -15.32 -1.54
N PRO A 364 -16.64 -15.54 -1.72
CA PRO A 364 -17.55 -15.87 -0.61
C PRO A 364 -17.27 -17.23 0.06
N THR A 365 -16.75 -18.21 -0.69
CA THR A 365 -16.55 -19.59 -0.20
C THR A 365 -15.13 -20.14 -0.37
N LEU A 366 -14.51 -19.93 -1.53
CA LEU A 366 -13.12 -20.30 -1.82
C LEU A 366 -12.11 -19.39 -1.12
N PRO A 367 -10.89 -19.88 -0.81
CA PRO A 367 -9.81 -19.09 -0.24
C PRO A 367 -9.13 -18.21 -1.29
N HIS A 368 -9.94 -17.58 -2.15
CA HIS A 368 -9.50 -16.71 -3.24
C HIS A 368 -9.88 -15.27 -2.95
N PHE A 369 -9.10 -14.34 -3.47
CA PHE A 369 -9.46 -12.93 -3.47
C PHE A 369 -9.01 -12.29 -4.78
N VAL A 370 -9.68 -11.21 -5.17
CA VAL A 370 -9.36 -10.44 -6.36
C VAL A 370 -8.89 -9.06 -5.96
N THR A 371 -7.87 -8.57 -6.66
CA THR A 371 -7.39 -7.19 -6.55
C THR A 371 -7.43 -6.50 -7.91
N GLY A 372 -7.63 -5.19 -7.90
CA GLY A 372 -7.57 -4.38 -9.11
C GLY A 372 -6.95 -3.01 -8.85
N GLY A 373 -6.05 -2.61 -9.74
CA GLY A 373 -5.29 -1.36 -9.61
C GLY A 373 -5.39 -0.43 -10.82
N ARG A 374 -4.74 0.74 -10.68
CA ARG A 374 -4.60 1.74 -11.75
C ARG A 374 -3.64 1.34 -12.86
N ASP A 375 -2.94 0.22 -12.68
CA ASP A 375 -2.20 -0.47 -13.74
C ASP A 375 -3.12 -1.25 -14.71
N ARG A 376 -4.44 -1.20 -14.49
CA ARG A 376 -5.49 -1.86 -15.28
C ARG A 376 -5.49 -3.38 -15.16
N LEU A 377 -4.72 -3.92 -14.22
CA LEU A 377 -4.71 -5.36 -13.96
C LEU A 377 -5.85 -5.71 -13.00
N LEU A 378 -6.57 -6.78 -13.35
CA LEU A 378 -7.42 -7.53 -12.44
C LEU A 378 -6.72 -8.86 -12.15
N GLN A 379 -6.42 -9.13 -10.88
CA GLN A 379 -5.64 -10.29 -10.46
C GLN A 379 -6.43 -11.13 -9.46
N MET A 380 -6.62 -12.41 -9.76
CA MET A 380 -7.16 -13.40 -8.83
C MET A 380 -6.01 -14.10 -8.13
N TRP A 381 -6.12 -14.21 -6.81
CA TRP A 381 -5.10 -14.77 -5.94
C TRP A 381 -5.65 -15.95 -5.16
N ASP A 382 -4.81 -16.95 -4.95
CA ASP A 382 -5.03 -17.97 -3.95
C ASP A 382 -4.32 -17.57 -2.65
N SER A 383 -5.08 -17.50 -1.56
CA SER A 383 -4.57 -17.08 -0.25
C SER A 383 -3.85 -18.19 0.52
N LEU A 384 -4.03 -19.46 0.14
CA LEU A 384 -3.37 -20.60 0.77
C LEU A 384 -2.01 -20.87 0.13
N SER A 385 -1.91 -20.81 -1.20
CA SER A 385 -0.65 -21.01 -1.92
C SER A 385 0.10 -19.70 -2.20
N HIS A 386 -0.48 -18.55 -1.86
CA HIS A 386 0.08 -17.22 -2.08
C HIS A 386 0.49 -16.94 -3.55
N SER A 387 -0.23 -17.54 -4.50
CA SER A 387 0.04 -17.44 -5.93
C SER A 387 -1.09 -16.76 -6.69
N VAL A 388 -0.76 -16.14 -7.82
CA VAL A 388 -1.77 -15.64 -8.77
C VAL A 388 -2.42 -16.84 -9.47
N VAL A 389 -3.75 -16.94 -9.40
CA VAL A 389 -4.54 -17.89 -10.19
C VAL A 389 -4.61 -17.41 -11.64
N TRP A 390 -4.90 -16.13 -11.84
CA TRP A 390 -4.81 -15.48 -13.15
C TRP A 390 -4.67 -13.95 -13.01
N SER A 391 -4.12 -13.32 -14.04
CA SER A 391 -3.97 -11.87 -14.17
C SER A 391 -4.46 -11.44 -15.55
N LYS A 392 -5.23 -10.35 -15.63
CA LYS A 392 -5.80 -9.83 -16.88
C LYS A 392 -5.72 -8.32 -16.94
N ASP A 393 -5.14 -7.75 -18.00
CA ASP A 393 -5.32 -6.33 -18.34
C ASP A 393 -6.74 -6.17 -18.89
N ILE A 394 -7.56 -5.41 -18.17
CA ILE A 394 -8.97 -5.19 -18.54
C ILE A 394 -9.17 -3.87 -19.31
N GLY A 395 -8.09 -3.15 -19.61
CA GLY A 395 -8.11 -1.90 -20.38
C GLY A 395 -8.73 -0.71 -19.64
N GLU A 396 -8.98 -0.82 -18.33
CA GLU A 396 -9.57 0.23 -17.48
C GLU A 396 -8.86 0.27 -16.13
N GLN A 397 -8.61 1.47 -15.60
CA GLN A 397 -8.06 1.60 -14.25
C GLN A 397 -9.11 1.23 -13.21
N VAL A 398 -8.78 0.31 -12.32
CA VAL A 398 -9.74 -0.23 -11.35
C VAL A 398 -9.77 0.62 -10.09
N GLN A 399 -10.98 1.00 -9.67
CA GLN A 399 -11.24 1.71 -8.42
C GLN A 399 -11.88 0.80 -7.36
N SER A 400 -12.79 -0.08 -7.75
CA SER A 400 -13.49 -0.98 -6.83
C SER A 400 -13.81 -2.32 -7.48
N CYS A 401 -14.00 -3.36 -6.68
CA CYS A 401 -14.48 -4.65 -7.18
C CYS A 401 -15.28 -5.39 -6.11
N CYS A 402 -16.11 -6.34 -6.54
CA CYS A 402 -16.83 -7.27 -5.67
C CYS A 402 -17.11 -8.59 -6.37
N PHE A 403 -17.32 -9.65 -5.60
CA PHE A 403 -17.88 -10.91 -6.09
C PHE A 403 -19.41 -10.87 -6.02
N SER A 404 -20.05 -11.59 -6.93
CA SER A 404 -21.44 -12.02 -6.74
C SER A 404 -21.56 -12.93 -5.51
N PRO A 405 -22.75 -13.07 -4.90
CA PRO A 405 -22.90 -13.85 -3.66
C PRO A 405 -22.46 -15.32 -3.77
N MET A 406 -22.57 -15.90 -4.98
CA MET A 406 -22.11 -17.25 -5.28
C MET A 406 -20.65 -17.33 -5.72
N GLY A 407 -19.99 -16.19 -5.94
CA GLY A 407 -18.59 -16.10 -6.35
C GLY A 407 -18.33 -16.31 -7.84
N GLU A 408 -19.37 -16.65 -8.62
CA GLU A 408 -19.25 -16.96 -10.05
C GLU A 408 -18.85 -15.75 -10.91
N THR A 409 -19.21 -14.54 -10.49
CA THR A 409 -18.99 -13.30 -11.24
C THR A 409 -18.21 -12.29 -10.40
N ILE A 410 -17.30 -11.58 -11.04
CA ILE A 410 -16.57 -10.45 -10.47
C ILE A 410 -17.07 -9.19 -11.15
N CYS A 411 -17.56 -8.21 -10.39
CA CYS A 411 -17.87 -6.88 -10.89
C CYS A 411 -16.74 -5.91 -10.55
N VAL A 412 -16.37 -5.06 -11.50
CA VAL A 412 -15.26 -4.11 -11.38
C VAL A 412 -15.76 -2.71 -11.76
N GLY A 413 -15.58 -1.75 -10.85
CA GLY A 413 -15.83 -0.33 -11.07
C GLY A 413 -14.54 0.38 -11.47
N GLY A 414 -14.58 1.11 -12.59
CA GLY A 414 -13.48 1.88 -13.15
C GLY A 414 -13.45 3.34 -12.71
N VAL A 415 -12.38 4.05 -13.08
CA VAL A 415 -12.20 5.48 -12.76
C VAL A 415 -13.00 6.40 -13.70
N SER A 416 -13.40 5.92 -14.87
CA SER A 416 -14.10 6.68 -15.91
C SER A 416 -15.63 6.61 -15.84
N GLY A 417 -16.20 6.00 -14.79
CA GLY A 417 -17.62 5.65 -14.71
C GLY A 417 -17.96 4.33 -15.43
N ARG A 418 -17.00 3.76 -16.18
CA ARG A 418 -17.09 2.43 -16.77
C ARG A 418 -17.10 1.37 -15.69
N TRP A 419 -17.94 0.35 -15.83
CA TRP A 419 -17.89 -0.85 -15.01
C TRP A 419 -18.12 -2.10 -15.85
N MET A 420 -17.50 -3.19 -15.43
CA MET A 420 -17.44 -4.45 -16.19
C MET A 420 -17.69 -5.63 -15.26
N THR A 421 -18.18 -6.73 -15.83
CA THR A 421 -18.34 -7.99 -15.11
C THR A 421 -17.61 -9.11 -15.81
N PHE A 422 -16.99 -9.99 -15.04
CA PHE A 422 -16.18 -11.08 -15.54
C PHE A 422 -16.61 -12.39 -14.92
N ASP A 423 -16.53 -13.48 -15.69
CA ASP A 423 -16.61 -14.82 -15.13
C ASP A 423 -15.35 -15.09 -14.30
N SER A 424 -15.53 -15.47 -13.04
CA SER A 424 -14.44 -15.69 -12.09
C SER A 424 -13.47 -16.79 -12.51
N THR A 425 -13.93 -17.75 -13.32
CA THR A 425 -13.18 -18.93 -13.74
C THR A 425 -12.66 -18.78 -15.17
N THR A 426 -13.53 -18.46 -16.13
CA THR A 426 -13.15 -18.35 -17.55
C THR A 426 -12.46 -17.03 -17.87
N ARG A 427 -12.58 -16.02 -17.00
CA ARG A 427 -12.02 -14.67 -17.15
C ARG A 427 -12.64 -13.88 -18.31
N GLU A 428 -13.71 -14.40 -18.90
CA GLU A 428 -14.41 -13.77 -20.00
C GLU A 428 -15.16 -12.53 -19.51
N LEU A 429 -15.18 -11.48 -20.34
CA LEU A 429 -16.02 -10.31 -20.10
C LEU A 429 -17.47 -10.72 -20.35
N LEU A 430 -18.33 -10.56 -19.35
CA LEU A 430 -19.73 -10.93 -19.39
C LEU A 430 -20.60 -9.75 -19.84
N ASP A 431 -20.39 -8.57 -19.25
CA ASP A 431 -21.15 -7.36 -19.55
C ASP A 431 -20.33 -6.10 -19.21
N GLU A 432 -20.64 -4.99 -19.87
CA GLU A 432 -19.96 -3.71 -19.74
C GLU A 432 -20.95 -2.54 -19.86
N HIS A 433 -20.83 -1.58 -18.94
CA HIS A 433 -21.70 -0.40 -18.88
C HIS A 433 -20.88 0.85 -18.51
N VAL A 434 -21.47 2.02 -18.73
CA VAL A 434 -20.90 3.31 -18.33
C VAL A 434 -21.98 4.14 -17.65
N ASP A 435 -21.71 4.56 -16.41
CA ASP A 435 -22.59 5.41 -15.62
C ASP A 435 -21.83 6.66 -15.15
N GLY A 436 -22.22 7.82 -15.67
CA GLY A 436 -21.50 9.07 -15.41
C GLY A 436 -20.16 9.13 -16.14
N GLN A 437 -19.24 9.96 -15.62
CA GLN A 437 -17.87 10.13 -16.14
C GLN A 437 -16.82 10.10 -15.01
N GLU A 438 -17.28 9.72 -13.81
CA GLU A 438 -16.53 9.81 -12.56
C GLU A 438 -16.34 8.43 -11.97
N ALA A 439 -15.31 8.28 -11.14
CA ALA A 439 -14.91 6.97 -10.62
C ALA A 439 -16.02 6.26 -9.85
N ILE A 440 -16.19 4.96 -10.12
CA ILE A 440 -17.07 4.08 -9.34
C ILE A 440 -16.34 3.64 -8.08
N GLN A 441 -16.56 4.39 -7.00
CA GLN A 441 -15.87 4.24 -5.71
C GLN A 441 -16.19 2.93 -4.98
N VAL A 442 -17.42 2.43 -5.12
CA VAL A 442 -17.85 1.19 -4.49
C VAL A 442 -18.84 0.46 -5.38
N VAL A 443 -18.68 -0.86 -5.46
CA VAL A 443 -19.62 -1.75 -6.16
C VAL A 443 -19.98 -2.91 -5.25
N ARG A 444 -21.27 -3.26 -5.15
CA ARG A 444 -21.72 -4.35 -4.26
C ARG A 444 -23.01 -5.00 -4.76
N PHE A 445 -22.99 -6.32 -4.86
CA PHE A 445 -24.20 -7.12 -5.02
C PHE A 445 -25.02 -7.16 -3.72
N SER A 446 -26.34 -7.21 -3.84
CA SER A 446 -27.21 -7.58 -2.73
C SER A 446 -26.96 -9.04 -2.30
N PRO A 447 -27.19 -9.41 -1.03
CA PRO A 447 -26.94 -10.77 -0.54
C PRO A 447 -27.66 -11.89 -1.31
N ASP A 448 -28.89 -11.63 -1.77
CA ASP A 448 -29.67 -12.52 -2.63
C ASP A 448 -29.26 -12.50 -4.11
N GLY A 449 -28.35 -11.59 -4.50
CA GLY A 449 -27.83 -11.47 -5.85
C GLY A 449 -28.80 -10.84 -6.86
N THR A 450 -29.93 -10.28 -6.42
CA THR A 450 -30.93 -9.68 -7.32
C THR A 450 -30.61 -8.25 -7.72
N PHE A 451 -29.80 -7.54 -6.94
CA PHE A 451 -29.42 -6.15 -7.20
C PHE A 451 -27.90 -5.97 -7.24
N LEU A 452 -27.47 -4.98 -8.01
CA LEU A 452 -26.12 -4.43 -8.00
C LEU A 452 -26.23 -2.93 -7.75
N ALA A 453 -25.51 -2.42 -6.74
CA ALA A 453 -25.42 -0.99 -6.47
C ALA A 453 -23.98 -0.48 -6.69
N LEU A 454 -23.87 0.65 -7.36
CA LEU A 454 -22.61 1.31 -7.72
C LEU A 454 -22.60 2.73 -7.17
N GLY A 455 -21.78 3.00 -6.14
CA GLY A 455 -21.58 4.33 -5.60
C GLY A 455 -20.50 5.07 -6.39
N SER A 456 -20.82 6.26 -6.91
CA SER A 456 -19.93 7.04 -7.77
C SER A 456 -19.37 8.27 -7.06
N ARG A 457 -18.24 8.75 -7.57
CA ARG A 457 -17.67 10.06 -7.24
C ARG A 457 -18.54 11.23 -7.75
N ASP A 458 -19.53 10.96 -8.60
CA ASP A 458 -20.54 11.96 -9.02
C ASP A 458 -21.69 12.19 -8.01
N ASN A 459 -21.53 11.70 -6.78
CA ASN A 459 -22.49 11.74 -5.66
C ASN A 459 -23.71 10.81 -5.82
N GLY A 460 -23.82 10.10 -6.94
CA GLY A 460 -24.91 9.19 -7.23
C GLY A 460 -24.66 7.74 -6.81
N ILE A 461 -25.75 7.01 -6.59
CA ILE A 461 -25.73 5.54 -6.54
C ILE A 461 -26.57 5.01 -7.70
N TYR A 462 -25.95 4.24 -8.60
CA TYR A 462 -26.64 3.56 -9.68
C TYR A 462 -27.08 2.18 -9.24
N VAL A 463 -28.34 1.82 -9.47
CA VAL A 463 -28.90 0.53 -9.07
C VAL A 463 -29.37 -0.24 -10.30
N TYR A 464 -28.97 -1.51 -10.36
CA TYR A 464 -29.29 -2.43 -11.44
C TYR A 464 -30.00 -3.66 -10.90
N GLN A 465 -31.00 -4.13 -11.64
CA GLN A 465 -31.53 -5.48 -11.50
C GLN A 465 -30.55 -6.46 -12.14
N VAL A 466 -30.23 -7.51 -11.40
CA VAL A 466 -29.35 -8.58 -11.84
C VAL A 466 -30.21 -9.77 -12.25
N ASN A 467 -29.94 -10.30 -13.44
CA ASN A 467 -30.65 -11.41 -14.06
C ASN A 467 -29.69 -12.48 -14.57
N GLY A 468 -30.20 -13.70 -14.77
CA GLY A 468 -29.43 -14.80 -15.36
C GLY A 468 -28.19 -15.16 -14.55
N ASN A 469 -28.32 -15.27 -13.22
CA ASN A 469 -27.26 -15.61 -12.27
C ASN A 469 -26.04 -14.68 -12.35
N GLY A 470 -26.26 -13.35 -12.35
CA GLY A 470 -25.14 -12.40 -12.37
C GLY A 470 -24.58 -12.09 -13.76
N ARG A 471 -25.25 -12.49 -14.84
CA ARG A 471 -24.73 -12.32 -16.21
C ARG A 471 -25.43 -11.24 -17.03
N ARG A 472 -26.57 -10.70 -16.58
CA ARG A 472 -27.30 -9.64 -17.29
C ARG A 472 -27.77 -8.56 -16.32
N TYR A 473 -27.66 -7.31 -16.74
CA TYR A 473 -27.90 -6.15 -15.89
C TYR A 473 -28.92 -5.21 -16.54
N SER A 474 -29.93 -4.79 -15.78
CA SER A 474 -30.95 -3.84 -16.25
C SER A 474 -31.04 -2.67 -15.28
N LYS A 475 -30.77 -1.46 -15.76
CA LYS A 475 -30.75 -0.25 -14.92
C LYS A 475 -32.14 0.02 -14.34
N ILE A 476 -32.23 0.10 -13.02
CA ILE A 476 -33.45 0.50 -12.30
C ILE A 476 -33.48 2.02 -12.20
N GLY A 477 -32.38 2.64 -11.79
CA GLY A 477 -32.31 4.09 -11.65
C GLY A 477 -31.05 4.60 -10.96
N LYS A 478 -31.10 5.88 -10.61
CA LYS A 478 -30.06 6.60 -9.87
C LYS A 478 -30.65 7.13 -8.57
N CYS A 479 -30.07 6.74 -7.44
CA CYS A 479 -30.33 7.35 -6.15
C CYS A 479 -29.53 8.65 -6.05
N SER A 480 -30.24 9.75 -5.76
CA SER A 480 -29.66 11.09 -5.63
C SER A 480 -30.05 11.68 -4.27
N GLY A 481 -29.09 12.24 -3.55
CA GLY A 481 -29.33 12.87 -2.25
C GLY A 481 -28.06 13.17 -1.44
N HIS A 482 -26.95 12.51 -1.72
CA HIS A 482 -25.67 12.87 -1.14
C HIS A 482 -25.15 14.22 -1.66
N SER A 483 -24.50 14.96 -0.76
CA SER A 483 -23.89 16.26 -1.04
C SER A 483 -22.47 16.16 -1.61
N SER A 484 -21.84 14.98 -1.50
CA SER A 484 -20.49 14.68 -1.96
C SER A 484 -20.36 13.22 -2.42
N PHE A 485 -19.18 12.84 -2.88
CA PHE A 485 -18.90 11.53 -3.48
C PHE A 485 -19.23 10.39 -2.52
N VAL A 486 -19.78 9.29 -3.06
CA VAL A 486 -20.09 8.09 -2.28
C VAL A 486 -18.78 7.36 -1.96
N THR A 487 -18.57 7.01 -0.69
CA THR A 487 -17.35 6.31 -0.25
C THR A 487 -17.61 4.84 0.00
N HIS A 488 -18.68 4.50 0.71
CA HIS A 488 -18.96 3.14 1.16
C HIS A 488 -20.44 2.79 1.00
N LEU A 489 -20.73 1.50 0.90
CA LEU A 489 -22.07 0.96 0.74
C LEU A 489 -22.19 -0.38 1.46
N ASP A 490 -23.27 -0.60 2.20
CA ASP A 490 -23.63 -1.89 2.80
C ASP A 490 -25.10 -2.22 2.54
N TRP A 491 -25.39 -3.47 2.18
CA TRP A 491 -26.75 -4.00 2.01
C TRP A 491 -27.30 -4.55 3.33
N SER A 492 -28.61 -4.46 3.53
CA SER A 492 -29.31 -5.23 4.56
C SER A 492 -29.24 -6.73 4.25
N GLU A 493 -29.29 -7.58 5.28
CA GLU A 493 -29.26 -9.04 5.11
C GLU A 493 -30.44 -9.56 4.26
N ASP A 494 -31.58 -8.87 4.30
CA ASP A 494 -32.78 -9.20 3.53
C ASP A 494 -32.83 -8.56 2.13
N SER A 495 -31.75 -7.89 1.69
CA SER A 495 -31.63 -7.21 0.39
C SER A 495 -32.62 -6.07 0.12
N LYS A 496 -33.46 -5.66 1.08
CA LYS A 496 -34.52 -4.66 0.84
C LYS A 496 -34.06 -3.21 0.95
N VAL A 497 -32.95 -2.96 1.64
CA VAL A 497 -32.42 -1.62 1.90
C VAL A 497 -30.91 -1.65 1.78
N PHE A 498 -30.30 -0.55 1.37
CA PHE A 498 -28.86 -0.35 1.53
C PHE A 498 -28.57 1.01 2.15
N ARG A 499 -27.41 1.10 2.82
CA ARG A 499 -26.89 2.35 3.40
C ARG A 499 -25.62 2.77 2.68
N THR A 500 -25.35 4.07 2.69
CA THR A 500 -24.13 4.63 2.10
C THR A 500 -23.51 5.71 2.96
N ASN A 501 -22.18 5.83 2.86
CA ASN A 501 -21.43 6.97 3.37
C ASN A 501 -20.95 7.86 2.23
N SER A 502 -20.79 9.16 2.50
CA SER A 502 -20.23 10.13 1.55
C SER A 502 -19.04 10.90 2.11
N GLY A 503 -18.30 11.57 1.23
CA GLY A 503 -17.22 12.49 1.59
C GLY A 503 -17.66 13.71 2.41
N ASP A 504 -18.97 13.97 2.53
CA ASP A 504 -19.54 15.01 3.39
C ASP A 504 -19.95 14.50 4.78
N TYR A 505 -19.58 13.25 5.10
CA TYR A 505 -19.87 12.55 6.36
C TYR A 505 -21.34 12.23 6.59
N GLU A 506 -22.09 12.01 5.52
CA GLU A 506 -23.51 11.65 5.58
C GLU A 506 -23.69 10.14 5.65
N LEU A 507 -24.64 9.67 6.46
CA LEU A 507 -25.16 8.30 6.44
C LEU A 507 -26.58 8.33 5.87
N LEU A 508 -26.76 7.84 4.64
CA LEU A 508 -28.06 7.80 3.96
C LEU A 508 -28.51 6.36 3.72
N PHE A 509 -29.83 6.19 3.55
CA PHE A 509 -30.48 4.89 3.37
C PHE A 509 -31.38 4.93 2.14
N TRP A 510 -31.50 3.80 1.43
CA TRP A 510 -32.09 3.76 0.11
C TRP A 510 -32.95 2.52 -0.11
N ASN A 511 -34.07 2.71 -0.81
CA ASN A 511 -34.83 1.61 -1.38
C ASN A 511 -34.29 1.30 -2.79
N PRO A 512 -33.78 0.08 -3.05
CA PRO A 512 -33.15 -0.29 -4.32
C PRO A 512 -34.15 -0.36 -5.48
N THR A 513 -35.40 -0.76 -5.21
CA THR A 513 -36.44 -0.92 -6.24
C THR A 513 -36.95 0.41 -6.76
N THR A 514 -37.08 1.41 -5.88
CA THR A 514 -37.59 2.74 -6.26
C THR A 514 -36.49 3.77 -6.48
N CYS A 515 -35.24 3.47 -6.11
CA CYS A 515 -34.12 4.41 -6.08
C CYS A 515 -34.44 5.70 -5.29
N ARG A 516 -35.17 5.56 -4.18
CA ARG A 516 -35.58 6.70 -3.33
C ARG A 516 -34.89 6.63 -1.97
N GLN A 517 -34.53 7.79 -1.46
CA GLN A 517 -33.97 7.95 -0.12
C GLN A 517 -35.04 7.64 0.94
N MET A 518 -34.65 6.88 1.96
CA MET A 518 -35.44 6.68 3.17
C MET A 518 -35.05 7.73 4.19
N THR A 519 -35.94 8.71 4.42
CA THR A 519 -35.69 9.89 5.25
C THR A 519 -36.02 9.72 6.73
N ASN A 520 -36.41 8.51 7.15
CA ASN A 520 -36.62 8.16 8.56
C ASN A 520 -35.59 7.11 9.06
N PRO A 521 -34.33 7.51 9.34
CA PRO A 521 -33.28 6.61 9.84
C PRO A 521 -33.65 5.87 11.12
N SER A 522 -34.49 6.47 11.96
CA SER A 522 -34.91 5.86 13.23
C SER A 522 -35.65 4.53 13.05
N SER A 523 -36.33 4.35 11.91
CA SER A 523 -37.02 3.10 11.54
C SER A 523 -36.08 1.99 11.06
N LEU A 524 -34.80 2.34 10.80
CA LEU A 524 -33.78 1.43 10.28
C LEU A 524 -32.72 1.08 11.34
N ARG A 525 -32.92 1.50 12.60
CA ARG A 525 -31.96 1.28 13.70
C ARG A 525 -31.73 -0.20 14.04
N ASP A 526 -32.72 -1.04 13.75
CA ASP A 526 -32.72 -2.48 14.07
C ASP A 526 -32.46 -3.36 12.83
N ASN A 527 -32.18 -2.75 11.67
CA ASN A 527 -31.89 -3.51 10.46
C ASN A 527 -30.59 -4.30 10.62
N ALA A 528 -30.65 -5.60 10.32
CA ALA A 528 -29.46 -6.42 10.19
C ALA A 528 -28.74 -6.11 8.87
N TRP A 529 -27.44 -5.86 8.93
CA TRP A 529 -26.60 -5.50 7.78
C TRP A 529 -25.68 -6.66 7.39
N ALA A 530 -25.72 -7.05 6.11
CA ALA A 530 -24.94 -8.17 5.59
C ALA A 530 -23.43 -7.92 5.72
N THR A 531 -23.01 -6.70 5.45
CA THR A 531 -21.61 -6.25 5.55
C THR A 531 -21.52 -4.97 6.36
N HIS A 532 -20.32 -4.70 6.88
CA HIS A 532 -20.02 -3.50 7.66
C HIS A 532 -18.74 -2.89 7.15
N SER A 533 -18.86 -2.27 5.98
CA SER A 533 -17.79 -1.50 5.34
C SER A 533 -17.96 0.00 5.52
N CYS A 534 -19.17 0.46 5.81
CA CYS A 534 -19.44 1.84 6.19
C CYS A 534 -18.71 2.20 7.50
N THR A 535 -17.85 3.21 7.42
CA THR A 535 -17.04 3.74 8.52
C THR A 535 -17.85 4.69 9.40
N LEU A 536 -18.98 5.21 8.91
CA LEU A 536 -19.88 6.08 9.65
C LEU A 536 -21.19 5.36 9.91
N THR A 537 -21.21 4.52 10.95
CA THR A 537 -22.40 3.84 11.46
C THR A 537 -22.34 3.75 12.99
N PHE A 538 -23.46 3.39 13.64
CA PHE A 538 -23.47 3.19 15.10
C PHE A 538 -22.45 2.11 15.53
N GLU A 539 -22.35 1.04 14.76
CA GLU A 539 -21.49 -0.11 15.07
C GLU A 539 -20.00 0.14 14.83
N SER A 540 -19.66 1.21 14.11
CA SER A 540 -18.29 1.56 13.71
C SER A 540 -17.81 2.92 14.22
N LEU A 541 -18.63 3.71 14.91
CA LEU A 541 -18.28 5.08 15.32
C LEU A 541 -16.97 5.18 16.12
N GLY A 542 -16.62 4.14 16.88
CA GLY A 542 -15.43 4.10 17.73
C GLY A 542 -14.11 3.85 17.00
N ILE A 543 -14.13 3.59 15.69
CA ILE A 543 -12.90 3.43 14.89
C ILE A 543 -12.23 4.78 14.59
N TRP A 544 -12.95 5.88 14.71
CA TRP A 544 -12.46 7.23 14.43
C TRP A 544 -11.64 7.79 15.59
N PRO A 545 -10.42 8.31 15.34
CA PRO A 545 -9.58 8.87 16.41
C PRO A 545 -10.14 10.18 16.98
N GLU A 546 -9.66 10.56 18.17
CA GLU A 546 -10.09 11.78 18.89
C GLU A 546 -9.78 13.09 18.15
N ASN A 547 -8.92 13.09 17.14
CA ASN A 547 -8.63 14.27 16.33
C ASN A 547 -8.91 14.02 14.86
N ALA A 548 -9.92 13.18 14.58
CA ALA A 548 -10.16 12.74 13.25
C ALA A 548 -10.53 13.88 12.30
N ASP A 549 -9.89 13.91 11.13
CA ASP A 549 -10.19 14.87 10.07
C ASP A 549 -11.27 14.35 9.10
N GLY A 550 -11.76 13.13 9.30
CA GLY A 550 -12.81 12.50 8.49
C GLY A 550 -12.30 11.82 7.21
N THR A 551 -11.03 11.95 6.86
CA THR A 551 -10.36 11.16 5.81
C THR A 551 -9.47 10.07 6.37
N ASP A 552 -9.11 10.17 7.66
CA ASP A 552 -8.21 9.23 8.32
C ASP A 552 -8.52 7.75 8.13
N VAL A 553 -9.80 7.34 8.10
CA VAL A 553 -10.19 5.92 7.98
C VAL A 553 -10.73 5.65 6.58
N ASN A 554 -9.91 4.96 5.78
CA ASN A 554 -10.17 4.70 4.37
C ASN A 554 -11.09 3.50 4.11
N THR A 555 -11.02 2.50 4.99
CA THR A 555 -11.78 1.26 4.81
C THR A 555 -12.05 0.59 6.15
N ALA A 556 -13.17 -0.11 6.22
CA ALA A 556 -13.54 -0.98 7.33
C ALA A 556 -14.08 -2.31 6.80
N ALA A 557 -13.89 -3.37 7.57
CA ALA A 557 -14.50 -4.66 7.30
C ALA A 557 -14.75 -5.42 8.62
N ARG A 558 -15.96 -5.97 8.76
CA ARG A 558 -16.32 -6.89 9.85
C ARG A 558 -15.97 -8.32 9.48
N SER A 559 -15.51 -9.11 10.45
CA SER A 559 -15.32 -10.56 10.29
C SER A 559 -16.65 -11.29 10.09
N HIS A 560 -16.65 -12.40 9.34
CA HIS A 560 -17.87 -13.18 9.09
C HIS A 560 -18.58 -13.64 10.37
N ASP A 561 -17.83 -13.97 11.43
CA ASP A 561 -18.37 -14.37 12.74
C ASP A 561 -18.85 -13.20 13.62
N ALA A 562 -18.82 -11.96 13.10
CA ALA A 562 -19.24 -10.74 13.78
C ALA A 562 -18.51 -10.45 15.11
N LYS A 563 -17.26 -10.89 15.27
CA LYS A 563 -16.50 -10.64 16.52
C LYS A 563 -15.44 -9.56 16.38
N LEU A 564 -15.00 -9.27 15.16
CA LEU A 564 -13.87 -8.39 14.89
C LEU A 564 -14.21 -7.40 13.79
N MET A 565 -13.56 -6.24 13.85
CA MET A 565 -13.55 -5.24 12.78
C MET A 565 -12.11 -4.82 12.49
N ALA A 566 -11.75 -4.79 11.22
CA ALA A 566 -10.46 -4.30 10.75
C ALA A 566 -10.65 -2.97 10.02
N THR A 567 -9.69 -2.05 10.17
CA THR A 567 -9.67 -0.78 9.42
C THR A 567 -8.30 -0.52 8.82
N GLY A 568 -8.26 0.23 7.72
CA GLY A 568 -7.05 0.83 7.15
C GLY A 568 -7.13 2.35 7.22
N ASP A 569 -6.01 3.02 7.49
CA ASP A 569 -5.91 4.48 7.60
C ASP A 569 -4.90 5.12 6.63
N ASP A 570 -4.97 6.44 6.48
CA ASP A 570 -4.12 7.26 5.60
C ASP A 570 -2.62 7.21 5.96
N TRP A 571 -2.28 6.71 7.15
CA TRP A 571 -0.89 6.58 7.60
C TRP A 571 -0.33 5.18 7.39
N GLY A 572 -1.03 4.34 6.61
CA GLY A 572 -0.64 2.95 6.42
C GLY A 572 -0.65 2.20 7.75
N LYS A 573 -1.73 2.26 8.52
CA LYS A 573 -1.91 1.39 9.68
C LYS A 573 -3.14 0.55 9.49
N VAL A 574 -2.99 -0.73 9.80
CA VAL A 574 -4.12 -1.66 9.91
C VAL A 574 -4.41 -1.86 11.38
N LYS A 575 -5.64 -1.56 11.80
CA LYS A 575 -6.10 -1.67 13.18
C LYS A 575 -7.16 -2.75 13.29
N LEU A 576 -7.11 -3.50 14.38
CA LEU A 576 -8.11 -4.52 14.72
C LEU A 576 -8.86 -4.11 15.99
N TYR A 577 -10.17 -4.24 15.94
CA TYR A 577 -11.12 -3.88 16.99
C TYR A 577 -12.03 -5.06 17.33
N SER A 578 -12.57 -5.08 18.55
CA SER A 578 -13.75 -5.88 18.85
C SER A 578 -14.94 -5.32 18.08
N TYR A 579 -15.80 -6.19 17.58
CA TYR A 579 -17.07 -5.78 16.97
C TYR A 579 -18.24 -6.06 17.93
N PRO A 580 -19.22 -5.15 18.07
CA PRO A 580 -19.26 -3.79 17.50
C PRO A 580 -18.26 -2.83 18.18
N ALA A 581 -17.79 -1.82 17.45
CA ALA A 581 -16.94 -0.73 17.95
C ALA A 581 -17.77 0.55 18.13
N CYS A 582 -18.77 0.48 19.01
CA CYS A 582 -19.82 1.50 19.15
C CYS A 582 -19.62 2.51 20.29
N GLN A 583 -18.50 2.46 21.01
CA GLN A 583 -18.14 3.44 22.04
C GLN A 583 -17.16 4.48 21.49
N PRO A 584 -17.22 5.76 21.92
CA PRO A 584 -16.23 6.76 21.50
C PRO A 584 -14.80 6.40 21.91
N LYS A 585 -14.63 5.70 23.03
CA LYS A 585 -13.34 5.21 23.50
C LYS A 585 -13.22 3.73 23.19
N VAL A 586 -12.27 3.36 22.34
CA VAL A 586 -12.04 1.97 21.95
C VAL A 586 -10.59 1.56 22.15
N ARG A 587 -10.37 0.38 22.74
CA ARG A 587 -9.05 -0.27 22.74
C ARG A 587 -8.88 -1.07 21.46
N ASN A 588 -7.76 -0.91 20.78
CA ASN A 588 -7.46 -1.62 19.54
C ASN A 588 -6.08 -2.29 19.60
N ASN A 589 -5.88 -3.26 18.71
CA ASN A 589 -4.56 -3.78 18.39
C ASN A 589 -4.14 -3.15 17.06
N SER A 590 -3.27 -2.14 17.11
CA SER A 590 -2.73 -1.50 15.91
C SER A 590 -1.45 -2.20 15.45
N ARG A 591 -1.28 -2.38 14.13
CA ARG A 591 0.04 -2.56 13.52
C ARG A 591 0.31 -1.39 12.59
N ARG A 592 1.40 -0.66 12.87
CA ARG A 592 1.95 0.32 11.93
C ARG A 592 2.64 -0.45 10.82
N LYS A 593 2.18 -0.28 9.59
CA LYS A 593 2.80 -0.88 8.43
C LYS A 593 2.45 -0.01 7.26
N SER A 594 3.31 0.96 6.94
CA SER A 594 3.30 1.68 5.67
C SER A 594 3.41 0.65 4.55
N PHE A 595 2.29 0.02 4.25
CA PHE A 595 1.96 -0.62 3.01
C PHE A 595 1.26 0.50 2.26
N SER A 596 2.05 1.35 1.61
CA SER A 596 1.50 2.16 0.55
C SER A 596 0.86 1.16 -0.43
N ALA A 597 -0.45 1.22 -0.59
CA ALA A 597 -1.01 0.96 -1.90
C ALA A 597 -0.27 1.95 -2.79
N ILE A 598 0.67 1.43 -3.58
CA ILE A 598 1.72 2.12 -4.33
C ILE A 598 1.25 3.54 -4.70
N SER A 599 1.76 4.57 -4.00
CA SER A 599 1.49 5.98 -4.32
C SER A 599 2.21 6.40 -5.60
#